data_AF-A0AAW4WZ68-F1
#
_entry.id   AF-A0AAW4WZ68-F1
#
_cell.length_a   1.000
_cell.length_b   1.000
_cell.length_c   1.000
_cell.angle_alpha   90.00
_cell.angle_beta   90.00
_cell.angle_gamma   90.00
#
_symmetry.space_group_name_H-M   'P 1'
#
loop_
_entity.id
_entity.type
_entity.pdbx_description
1 polymer ?
#
loop_
_entity_poly.entity_id
_entity_poly.type
_entity_poly.pdbx_seq_one_letter_code
_entity_poly.pdbx_strand_id
1 'polypeptide(L)'
;MSELKTRLADILRVEKELYQKLFQAAQAKNEALLNNDIDQLLEEVEIDKKIIPLIEDKELARTKTIAEIKKAFKIEEDKDSYSALLKELPADWSAELNPLREELLSLTEEFNSLNKQNQLLLKQALELNQLSLQSILNNLEDQTTYSRPTAEQNQPRILNQQG
;
A
#
# COMPACT_ATOMS: atom_id res chain seq x y z
N MET A 1 -3.96 -38.43 6.72
CA MET A 1 -2.72 -37.71 7.13
C MET A 1 -1.97 -37.14 5.93
N SER A 2 -1.66 -37.94 4.88
CA SER A 2 -1.05 -37.40 3.64
C SER A 2 -1.88 -36.28 3.00
N GLU A 3 -3.21 -36.39 3.04
CA GLU A 3 -4.11 -35.37 2.48
C GLU A 3 -4.01 -34.00 3.17
N LEU A 4 -3.84 -33.97 4.51
CA LEU A 4 -3.68 -32.71 5.25
C LEU A 4 -2.35 -32.03 4.93
N LYS A 5 -1.28 -32.81 4.73
CA LYS A 5 0.03 -32.33 4.27
C LYS A 5 -0.08 -31.66 2.92
N THR A 6 -0.63 -32.38 1.94
CA THR A 6 -0.79 -31.91 0.56
C THR A 6 -1.67 -30.67 0.53
N ARG A 7 -2.79 -30.67 1.26
CA ARG A 7 -3.68 -29.51 1.36
C ARG A 7 -2.96 -28.27 1.92
N LEU A 8 -2.18 -28.43 2.99
CA LEU A 8 -1.42 -27.31 3.55
C LEU A 8 -0.35 -26.81 2.58
N ALA A 9 0.39 -27.72 1.94
CA ALA A 9 1.40 -27.37 0.95
C ALA A 9 0.79 -26.61 -0.25
N ASP A 10 -0.37 -27.06 -0.74
CA ASP A 10 -1.08 -26.40 -1.84
C ASP A 10 -1.60 -25.01 -1.45
N ILE A 11 -2.09 -24.85 -0.22
CA ILE A 11 -2.47 -23.53 0.30
C ILE A 11 -1.25 -22.59 0.30
N LEU A 12 -0.12 -23.03 0.85
CA LEU A 12 1.11 -22.22 0.91
C LEU A 12 1.65 -21.87 -0.48
N ARG A 13 1.58 -22.79 -1.45
CA ARG A 13 1.96 -22.53 -2.84
C ARG A 13 1.07 -21.45 -3.46
N VAL A 14 -0.24 -21.55 -3.28
CA VAL A 14 -1.17 -20.54 -3.81
C VAL A 14 -1.01 -19.20 -3.11
N GLU A 15 -0.80 -19.18 -1.80
CA GLU A 15 -0.45 -17.95 -1.07
C GLU A 15 0.81 -17.30 -1.65
N LYS A 16 1.86 -18.10 -1.90
CA LYS A 16 3.10 -17.60 -2.48
C LYS A 16 2.85 -16.94 -3.82
N GLU A 17 2.10 -17.57 -4.71
CA GLU A 17 1.75 -17.00 -6.01
C GLU A 17 0.96 -15.69 -5.88
N LEU A 18 0.03 -15.60 -4.92
CA LEU A 18 -0.74 -14.39 -4.67
C LEU A 18 0.13 -13.27 -4.12
N TYR A 19 1.01 -13.55 -3.16
CA TYR A 19 1.97 -12.58 -2.65
C TYR A 19 2.98 -12.14 -3.73
N GLN A 20 3.36 -13.02 -4.65
CA GLN A 20 4.25 -12.65 -5.76
C GLN A 20 3.57 -11.66 -6.70
N LYS A 21 2.29 -11.87 -7.01
CA LYS A 21 1.51 -10.91 -7.80
C LYS A 21 1.33 -9.57 -7.07
N LEU A 22 1.10 -9.61 -5.75
CA LEU A 22 0.99 -8.41 -4.94
C LEU A 22 2.32 -7.65 -4.87
N PHE A 23 3.44 -8.38 -4.82
CA PHE A 23 4.78 -7.80 -4.89
C PHE A 23 5.04 -7.13 -6.25
N GLN A 24 4.70 -7.80 -7.35
CA GLN A 24 4.81 -7.22 -8.69
C GLN A 24 3.98 -5.94 -8.82
N ALA A 25 2.73 -5.95 -8.31
CA ALA A 25 1.90 -4.75 -8.29
C ALA A 25 2.53 -3.63 -7.45
N ALA A 26 3.16 -3.96 -6.31
CA ALA A 26 3.90 -2.98 -5.53
C ALA A 26 5.12 -2.40 -6.28
N GLN A 27 5.82 -3.20 -7.08
CA GLN A 27 6.93 -2.71 -7.92
C GLN A 27 6.42 -1.78 -9.02
N ALA A 28 5.36 -2.18 -9.72
CA ALA A 28 4.75 -1.36 -10.76
C ALA A 28 4.19 -0.04 -10.20
N LYS A 29 3.58 -0.04 -9.01
CA LYS A 29 3.20 1.20 -8.32
C LYS A 29 4.38 2.09 -7.99
N ASN A 30 5.53 1.52 -7.61
CA ASN A 30 6.74 2.31 -7.35
C ASN A 30 7.20 3.04 -8.62
N GLU A 31 7.27 2.31 -9.73
CA GLU A 31 7.63 2.85 -11.05
C GLU A 31 6.65 3.93 -11.51
N ALA A 32 5.35 3.66 -11.41
CA ALA A 32 4.29 4.60 -11.75
C ALA A 32 4.39 5.90 -10.94
N LEU A 33 4.64 5.80 -9.62
CA LEU A 33 4.83 6.95 -8.74
C LEU A 33 6.07 7.79 -9.11
N LEU A 34 7.19 7.13 -9.44
CA LEU A 34 8.41 7.82 -9.87
C LEU A 34 8.22 8.54 -11.22
N ASN A 35 7.42 7.96 -12.11
CA ASN A 35 7.15 8.50 -13.44
C ASN A 35 5.94 9.45 -13.48
N ASN A 36 5.22 9.64 -12.36
CA ASN A 36 3.93 10.34 -12.29
C ASN A 36 2.87 9.76 -13.25
N ASP A 37 2.91 8.46 -13.50
CA ASP A 37 1.93 7.75 -14.31
C ASP A 37 0.71 7.38 -13.47
N ILE A 38 -0.31 8.23 -13.49
CA ILE A 38 -1.52 8.06 -12.68
C ILE A 38 -2.39 6.91 -13.22
N ASP A 39 -2.40 6.68 -14.53
CA ASP A 39 -3.23 5.64 -15.13
C ASP A 39 -2.69 4.26 -14.74
N GLN A 40 -1.39 4.04 -14.88
CA GLN A 40 -0.73 2.82 -14.42
C GLN A 40 -0.93 2.62 -12.91
N LEU A 41 -0.76 3.67 -12.10
CA LEU A 41 -0.95 3.60 -10.65
C LEU A 41 -2.36 3.11 -10.29
N LEU A 42 -3.40 3.57 -11.01
CA LEU A 42 -4.78 3.14 -10.78
C LEU A 42 -5.01 1.68 -11.19
N GLU A 43 -4.45 1.24 -12.31
CA GLU A 43 -4.52 -0.16 -12.75
C GLU A 43 -3.95 -1.11 -11.70
N GLU A 44 -2.78 -0.78 -11.14
CA GLU A 44 -2.14 -1.60 -10.11
C GLU A 44 -2.91 -1.60 -8.78
N VAL A 45 -3.56 -0.50 -8.42
CA VAL A 45 -4.46 -0.45 -7.25
C VAL A 45 -5.68 -1.37 -7.45
N GLU A 46 -6.20 -1.49 -8.67
CA GLU A 46 -7.28 -2.44 -8.96
C GLU A 46 -6.82 -3.90 -8.90
N ILE A 47 -5.54 -4.17 -9.18
CA ILE A 47 -4.94 -5.49 -8.98
C ILE A 47 -4.89 -5.83 -7.48
N ASP A 48 -4.42 -4.91 -6.63
CA ASP A 48 -4.41 -5.10 -5.17
C ASP A 48 -5.81 -5.45 -4.64
N LYS A 49 -6.83 -4.69 -5.04
CA LYS A 49 -8.23 -4.89 -4.61
C LYS A 49 -8.75 -6.29 -4.93
N LYS A 50 -8.25 -6.92 -6.00
CA LYS A 50 -8.63 -8.28 -6.40
C LYS A 50 -7.82 -9.34 -5.68
N ILE A 51 -6.55 -9.09 -5.40
CA ILE A 51 -5.63 -10.08 -4.82
C ILE A 51 -5.79 -10.17 -3.31
N ILE A 52 -5.93 -9.04 -2.61
CA ILE A 52 -5.98 -9.01 -1.13
C ILE A 52 -7.06 -9.94 -0.57
N PRO A 53 -8.32 -9.93 -1.06
CA PRO A 53 -9.35 -10.84 -0.55
C PRO A 53 -9.00 -12.31 -0.78
N LEU A 54 -8.32 -12.64 -1.89
CA LEU A 54 -7.88 -14.01 -2.17
C LEU A 54 -6.80 -14.48 -1.20
N ILE A 55 -5.90 -13.58 -0.78
CA ILE A 55 -4.91 -13.86 0.25
C ILE A 55 -5.63 -14.12 1.58
N GLU A 56 -6.53 -13.24 2.00
CA GLU A 56 -7.30 -13.39 3.25
C GLU A 56 -8.05 -14.73 3.31
N ASP A 57 -8.69 -15.13 2.21
CA ASP A 57 -9.37 -16.42 2.09
C ASP A 57 -8.41 -17.62 2.26
N LYS A 58 -7.20 -17.51 1.68
CA LYS A 58 -6.18 -18.55 1.80
C LYS A 58 -5.58 -18.61 3.19
N GLU A 59 -5.37 -17.47 3.85
CA GLU A 59 -4.90 -17.43 5.24
C GLU A 59 -5.91 -18.05 6.20
N LEU A 60 -7.21 -17.79 5.96
CA LEU A 60 -8.28 -18.44 6.72
C LEU A 60 -8.27 -19.95 6.49
N ALA A 61 -8.11 -20.41 5.25
CA ALA A 61 -8.00 -21.82 4.92
C ALA A 61 -6.76 -22.48 5.54
N ARG A 62 -5.62 -21.78 5.54
CA ARG A 62 -4.36 -22.19 6.18
C ARG A 62 -4.58 -22.39 7.68
N THR A 63 -5.16 -21.40 8.34
CA THR A 63 -5.42 -21.42 9.79
C THR A 63 -6.33 -22.58 10.18
N LYS A 64 -7.40 -22.81 9.41
CA LYS A 64 -8.30 -23.98 9.60
C LYS A 64 -7.56 -25.30 9.42
N THR A 65 -6.76 -25.43 8.37
CA THR A 65 -5.98 -26.65 8.09
C THR A 65 -4.95 -26.91 9.18
N ILE A 66 -4.28 -25.88 9.69
CA ILE A 66 -3.36 -25.99 10.83
C ILE A 66 -4.10 -26.45 12.09
N ALA A 67 -5.29 -25.92 12.37
CA ALA A 67 -6.09 -26.37 13.50
C ALA A 67 -6.52 -27.85 13.38
N GLU A 68 -6.88 -28.30 12.16
CA GLU A 68 -7.16 -29.73 11.88
C GLU A 68 -5.91 -30.60 12.13
N ILE A 69 -4.73 -30.14 11.70
CA ILE A 69 -3.45 -30.81 11.94
C ILE A 69 -3.14 -30.90 13.44
N LYS A 70 -3.23 -29.78 14.18
CA LYS A 70 -3.02 -29.77 15.64
C LYS A 70 -3.90 -30.80 16.34
N LYS A 71 -5.19 -30.88 15.98
CA LYS A 71 -6.13 -31.88 16.52
C LYS A 71 -5.73 -33.32 16.16
N ALA A 72 -5.36 -33.57 14.91
CA ALA A 72 -4.97 -34.90 14.44
C ALA A 72 -3.70 -35.44 15.13
N PHE A 73 -2.75 -34.55 15.44
CA PHE A 73 -1.49 -34.89 16.10
C PHE A 73 -1.51 -34.68 17.62
N LYS A 74 -2.65 -34.25 18.20
CA LYS A 74 -2.81 -33.93 19.63
C LYS A 74 -1.75 -32.92 20.14
N ILE A 75 -1.46 -31.93 19.33
CA ILE A 75 -0.53 -30.84 19.67
C ILE A 75 -1.28 -29.82 20.53
N GLU A 76 -0.69 -29.42 21.65
CA GLU A 76 -1.26 -28.41 22.56
C GLU A 76 -1.46 -27.06 21.85
N GLU A 77 -2.56 -26.38 22.16
CA GLU A 77 -2.94 -25.13 21.49
C GLU A 77 -1.97 -23.97 21.80
N ASP A 78 -1.27 -24.01 22.93
CA ASP A 78 -0.30 -23.00 23.37
C ASP A 78 0.95 -22.88 22.48
N LYS A 79 1.24 -23.90 21.67
CA LYS A 79 2.27 -23.88 20.62
C LYS A 79 1.73 -23.23 19.35
N ASP A 80 1.58 -21.91 19.37
CA ASP A 80 1.06 -21.14 18.23
C ASP A 80 2.08 -20.81 17.14
N SER A 81 3.38 -20.92 17.43
CA SER A 81 4.38 -20.67 16.39
C SER A 81 4.40 -21.82 15.36
N TYR A 82 4.38 -21.47 14.07
CA TYR A 82 4.51 -22.43 12.97
C TYR A 82 5.82 -23.25 13.07
N SER A 83 6.89 -22.65 13.62
CA SER A 83 8.14 -23.35 13.91
C SER A 83 7.99 -24.43 14.98
N ALA A 84 7.15 -24.19 16.00
CA ALA A 84 6.83 -25.20 17.01
C ALA A 84 5.95 -26.31 16.44
N LEU A 85 4.98 -25.97 15.57
CA LEU A 85 4.15 -26.94 14.87
C LEU A 85 4.99 -27.95 14.07
N LEU A 86 5.96 -27.48 13.27
CA LEU A 86 6.79 -28.36 12.44
C LEU A 86 7.71 -29.29 13.23
N LYS A 87 8.06 -28.97 14.48
CA LYS A 87 8.88 -29.85 15.34
C LYS A 87 8.10 -31.07 15.84
N GLU A 88 6.79 -30.95 15.95
CA GLU A 88 5.89 -32.02 16.39
C GLU A 88 5.38 -32.86 15.22
N LEU A 89 5.66 -32.44 13.98
CA LEU A 89 5.24 -33.14 12.76
C LEU A 89 6.34 -34.08 12.23
N PRO A 90 5.95 -35.10 11.44
CA PRO A 90 6.90 -35.99 10.80
C PRO A 90 7.96 -35.24 9.96
N ALA A 91 9.19 -35.75 9.92
CA ALA A 91 10.31 -35.06 9.28
C ALA A 91 10.09 -34.74 7.79
N ASP A 92 9.32 -35.57 7.08
CA ASP A 92 8.97 -35.36 5.66
C ASP A 92 8.01 -34.18 5.45
N TRP A 93 7.28 -33.74 6.48
CA TRP A 93 6.46 -32.52 6.44
C TRP A 93 7.33 -31.29 6.54
N SER A 94 8.27 -31.29 7.49
CA SER A 94 9.23 -30.20 7.66
C SER A 94 10.03 -29.96 6.36
N ALA A 95 10.47 -31.03 5.70
CA ALA A 95 11.22 -30.94 4.45
C ALA A 95 10.45 -30.27 3.29
N GLU A 96 9.12 -30.45 3.23
CA GLU A 96 8.28 -29.87 2.16
C GLU A 96 7.73 -28.48 2.54
N LEU A 97 7.35 -28.28 3.80
CA LEU A 97 6.64 -27.08 4.24
C LEU A 97 7.57 -25.94 4.67
N ASN A 98 8.80 -26.23 5.14
CA ASN A 98 9.75 -25.17 5.51
C ASN A 98 10.16 -24.30 4.33
N PRO A 99 10.58 -24.85 3.16
CA PRO A 99 11.00 -24.01 2.05
C PRO A 99 9.91 -23.02 1.61
N LEU A 100 8.66 -23.50 1.50
CA LEU A 100 7.51 -22.65 1.13
C LEU A 100 7.28 -21.53 2.14
N ARG A 101 7.45 -21.82 3.44
CA ARG A 101 7.28 -20.85 4.50
C ARG A 101 8.38 -19.79 4.50
N GLU A 102 9.64 -20.19 4.35
CA GLU A 102 10.76 -19.26 4.31
C GLU A 102 10.65 -18.32 3.10
N GLU A 103 10.26 -18.84 1.93
CA GLU A 103 9.99 -18.03 0.75
C GLU A 103 8.84 -17.04 0.97
N LEU A 104 7.75 -17.47 1.59
CA LEU A 104 6.62 -16.60 1.94
C LEU A 104 7.02 -15.50 2.92
N LEU A 105 7.84 -15.81 3.93
CA LEU A 105 8.35 -14.83 4.90
C LEU A 105 9.21 -13.78 4.20
N SER A 106 10.20 -14.20 3.41
CA SER A 106 11.07 -13.29 2.65
C SER A 106 10.24 -12.37 1.75
N LEU A 107 9.31 -12.94 0.99
CA LEU A 107 8.47 -12.19 0.06
C LEU A 107 7.56 -11.19 0.78
N THR A 108 7.02 -11.56 1.94
CA THR A 108 6.16 -10.66 2.73
C THR A 108 6.98 -9.52 3.35
N GLU A 109 8.20 -9.79 3.79
CA GLU A 109 9.13 -8.75 4.29
C GLU A 109 9.51 -7.76 3.19
N GLU A 110 9.90 -8.27 2.01
CA GLU A 110 10.23 -7.46 0.84
C GLU A 110 9.03 -6.61 0.38
N PHE A 111 7.84 -7.22 0.28
CA PHE A 111 6.61 -6.52 -0.04
C PHE A 111 6.32 -5.39 0.95
N ASN A 112 6.43 -5.65 2.26
CA ASN A 112 6.18 -4.63 3.28
C ASN A 112 7.15 -3.46 3.18
N SER A 113 8.43 -3.72 2.88
CA SER A 113 9.43 -2.69 2.65
C SER A 113 9.05 -1.80 1.46
N LEU A 114 8.74 -2.42 0.33
CA LEU A 114 8.37 -1.73 -0.90
C LEU A 114 7.06 -0.94 -0.76
N ASN A 115 6.06 -1.52 -0.11
CA ASN A 115 4.78 -0.84 0.13
C ASN A 115 4.96 0.40 1.02
N LYS A 116 5.82 0.33 2.04
CA LYS A 116 6.18 1.51 2.86
C LYS A 116 6.86 2.60 2.03
N GLN A 117 7.73 2.21 1.10
CA GLN A 117 8.36 3.16 0.18
C GLN A 117 7.32 3.85 -0.72
N ASN A 118 6.37 3.09 -1.27
CA ASN A 118 5.29 3.65 -2.08
C ASN A 118 4.40 4.61 -1.29
N GLN A 119 4.07 4.27 -0.03
CA GLN A 119 3.35 5.16 0.87
C GLN A 119 4.10 6.47 1.11
N LEU A 120 5.43 6.41 1.27
CA LEU A 120 6.26 7.60 1.46
C LEU A 120 6.25 8.48 0.21
N LEU A 121 6.43 7.90 -0.98
CA LEU A 121 6.39 8.63 -2.26
C LEU A 121 5.04 9.32 -2.45
N LEU A 122 3.93 8.62 -2.21
CA LEU A 122 2.57 9.17 -2.26
C LEU A 122 2.41 10.36 -1.30
N LYS A 123 2.88 10.21 -0.06
CA LYS A 123 2.81 11.27 0.94
C LYS A 123 3.58 12.52 0.51
N GLN A 124 4.79 12.34 -0.02
CA GLN A 124 5.62 13.45 -0.53
C GLN A 124 4.95 14.15 -1.72
N ALA A 125 4.36 13.40 -2.64
CA ALA A 125 3.61 13.96 -3.77
C ALA A 125 2.42 14.81 -3.31
N LEU A 126 1.66 14.33 -2.32
CA LEU A 126 0.54 15.06 -1.72
C LEU A 126 1.00 16.35 -1.02
N GLU A 127 2.08 16.28 -0.23
CA GLU A 127 2.66 17.45 0.44
C GLU A 127 3.11 18.51 -0.56
N LEU A 128 3.79 18.11 -1.64
CA LEU A 128 4.23 19.02 -2.70
C LEU A 128 3.05 19.69 -3.42
N ASN A 129 2.01 18.91 -3.74
CA ASN A 129 0.80 19.43 -4.38
C ASN A 129 0.09 20.44 -3.48
N GLN A 130 0.00 20.15 -2.17
CA GLN A 130 -0.61 21.07 -1.20
C GLN A 130 0.17 22.38 -1.08
N LEU A 131 1.51 22.32 -0.98
CA LEU A 131 2.37 23.51 -0.94
C LEU A 131 2.24 24.35 -2.21
N SER A 132 2.17 23.68 -3.36
CA SER A 132 2.03 24.33 -4.67
C SER A 132 0.69 25.05 -4.79
N LEU A 133 -0.41 24.42 -4.38
CA LEU A 133 -1.74 25.04 -4.35
C LEU A 133 -1.80 26.24 -3.41
N GLN A 134 -1.26 26.11 -2.19
CA GLN A 134 -1.18 27.22 -1.23
C GLN A 134 -0.38 28.40 -1.80
N SER A 135 0.74 28.12 -2.45
CA SER A 135 1.58 29.16 -3.07
C SER A 135 0.83 29.90 -4.19
N ILE A 136 0.10 29.17 -5.04
CA ILE A 136 -0.71 29.77 -6.11
C ILE A 136 -1.81 30.66 -5.50
N LEU A 137 -2.54 30.16 -4.50
CA LEU A 137 -3.63 30.90 -3.84
C LEU A 137 -3.14 32.19 -3.17
N ASN A 138 -2.04 32.13 -2.40
CA ASN A 138 -1.46 33.30 -1.75
C ASN A 138 -1.04 34.38 -2.76
N ASN A 139 -0.45 33.98 -3.89
CA ASN A 139 -0.06 34.92 -4.95
C ASN A 139 -1.28 35.59 -5.62
N LEU A 140 -2.42 34.90 -5.70
CA LEU A 140 -3.65 35.46 -6.26
C LEU A 140 -4.28 36.49 -5.30
N GLU A 141 -4.22 36.26 -3.99
CA GLU A 141 -4.71 37.21 -2.98
C GLU A 141 -3.90 38.53 -3.00
N ASP A 142 -2.57 38.44 -3.10
CA ASP A 142 -1.68 39.60 -3.15
C ASP A 142 -1.89 40.49 -4.39
N GLN A 143 -2.29 39.91 -5.54
CA GLN A 143 -2.53 40.67 -6.77
C GLN A 143 -3.85 41.46 -6.79
N THR A 144 -4.80 41.17 -5.89
CA THR A 144 -6.08 41.90 -5.82
C THR A 144 -6.00 43.21 -5.02
N THR A 145 -4.91 43.46 -4.30
CA THR A 145 -4.80 44.60 -3.36
C THR A 145 -4.06 45.82 -3.93
N TYR A 146 -3.47 45.73 -5.13
CA TYR A 146 -2.74 46.85 -5.76
C TYR A 146 -3.37 47.29 -7.09
N SER A 147 -4.53 47.94 -7.03
CA SER A 147 -5.01 48.87 -8.07
C SER A 147 -6.14 49.77 -7.57
N ARG A 148 -5.81 50.73 -6.71
CA ARG A 148 -6.49 52.04 -6.66
C ARG A 148 -5.46 53.10 -6.27
N PRO A 149 -4.86 53.83 -7.23
CA PRO A 149 -4.26 55.09 -6.90
C PRO A 149 -5.42 56.06 -6.61
N THR A 150 -5.69 56.33 -5.35
CA THR A 150 -6.39 57.55 -4.97
C THR A 150 -5.47 58.71 -5.33
N ALA A 151 -5.64 59.25 -6.53
CA ALA A 151 -5.06 60.52 -6.91
C ALA A 151 -5.66 61.62 -6.03
N GLU A 152 -4.90 62.05 -5.04
CA GLU A 152 -5.16 63.29 -4.33
C GLU A 152 -4.88 64.50 -5.24
N GLN A 153 -5.86 65.42 -5.25
CA GLN A 153 -5.72 66.87 -5.30
C GLN A 153 -4.91 67.53 -6.44
N ASN A 154 -5.62 68.22 -7.35
CA ASN A 154 -5.51 69.67 -7.59
C ASN A 154 -6.14 70.06 -8.94
N GLN A 155 -7.26 70.79 -8.91
CA GLN A 155 -7.62 71.70 -10.00
C GLN A 155 -8.04 73.06 -9.40
N PRO A 156 -7.37 74.17 -9.77
CA PRO A 156 -7.71 75.50 -9.30
C PRO A 156 -9.05 75.96 -9.92
N ARG A 157 -9.93 76.53 -9.09
CA ARG A 157 -11.17 77.17 -9.54
C ARG A 157 -10.82 78.42 -10.35
N ILE A 158 -10.86 78.33 -11.67
CA ILE A 158 -10.79 79.48 -12.57
C ILE A 158 -12.22 79.88 -12.97
N LEU A 159 -12.58 81.10 -12.55
CA LEU A 159 -13.58 82.07 -13.02
C LEU A 159 -14.91 81.56 -13.61
N ASN A 160 -16.01 81.81 -12.89
CA ASN A 160 -17.28 82.18 -13.50
C ASN A 160 -17.34 83.71 -13.66
N GLN A 161 -17.29 84.18 -14.91
CA GLN A 161 -17.84 85.47 -15.30
C GLN A 161 -19.28 85.28 -15.80
N GLN A 162 -20.04 86.36 -15.67
CA GLN A 162 -21.26 86.75 -16.39
C GLN A 162 -22.60 86.48 -15.69
N GLY A 163 -23.34 87.57 -15.48
CA GLY A 163 -24.76 87.61 -15.14
C GLY A 163 -25.11 88.68 -14.14
#